data_AF-A0A367S1U4-F1
#
_entry.id   AF-A0A367S1U4-F1
#
_cell.length_a   1.000
_cell.length_b   1.000
_cell.length_c   1.000
_cell.angle_alpha   90.00
_cell.angle_beta   90.00
_cell.angle_gamma   90.00
#
_symmetry.space_group_name_H-M   'P 1'
#
loop_
_entity.id
_entity.type
_entity.pdbx_description
1 polymer ?
#
loop_
_entity_poly.entity_id
_entity_poly.type
_entity_poly.pdbx_seq_one_letter_code
_entity_poly.pdbx_strand_id
1 'polypeptide(L)'
;MFTRSQLEIKTLNELRDLCRKYGIKPTGNPGYKVSYITSLMAFPELAIKQTKEARGLKRPSWDKLQVMGECLDEMGTPTDEQSALIKATMEGKKLPYPNRFDQEMLLAIYKAKLHLEQVIDLLHQ
;
A
#
# COMPACT_ATOMS: atom_id res chain seq x y z
N MET A 1 -18.16 5.92 8.24
CA MET A 1 -17.36 6.05 9.48
C MET A 1 -18.27 5.90 10.69
N PHE A 2 -17.76 5.59 11.90
CA PHE A 2 -18.56 5.52 13.13
C PHE A 2 -19.38 6.79 13.37
N THR A 3 -20.66 6.65 13.71
CA THR A 3 -21.48 7.78 14.15
C THR A 3 -21.38 7.96 15.65
N ARG A 4 -21.67 9.18 16.13
CA ARG A 4 -21.69 9.47 17.56
C ARG A 4 -22.64 8.54 18.33
N SER A 5 -23.87 8.37 17.83
CA SER A 5 -24.88 7.50 18.44
C SER A 5 -24.42 6.03 18.53
N GLN A 6 -23.72 5.52 17.51
CA GLN A 6 -23.17 4.15 17.53
C GLN A 6 -22.10 3.95 18.62
N LEU A 7 -21.34 5.00 18.94
CA LEU A 7 -20.30 4.95 19.95
C LEU A 7 -20.85 5.22 21.36
N GLU A 8 -21.87 6.06 21.47
CA GLU A 8 -22.53 6.39 22.73
C GLU A 8 -23.30 5.23 23.36
N ILE A 9 -23.73 4.24 22.58
CA ILE A 9 -24.36 3.01 23.13
C ILE A 9 -23.35 1.99 23.66
N LYS A 10 -22.06 2.11 23.32
CA LYS A 10 -21.01 1.16 23.73
C LYS A 10 -20.54 1.39 25.16
N THR A 11 -20.10 0.36 25.85
CA THR A 11 -19.43 0.47 27.15
C THR A 11 -18.01 1.06 27.01
N LEU A 12 -17.42 1.51 28.12
CA LEU A 12 -16.04 2.00 28.13
C LEU A 12 -15.05 0.92 27.68
N ASN A 13 -15.25 -0.33 28.09
CA ASN A 13 -14.41 -1.45 27.70
C ASN A 13 -14.48 -1.71 26.19
N GLU A 14 -15.69 -1.73 25.62
CA GLU A 14 -15.86 -1.91 24.17
C GLU A 14 -15.22 -0.76 23.36
N LEU A 15 -15.31 0.48 23.84
CA LEU A 15 -14.65 1.62 23.19
C LEU A 15 -13.13 1.53 23.28
N ARG A 16 -12.60 1.07 24.43
CA ARG A 16 -11.17 0.83 24.61
C ARG A 16 -10.66 -0.27 23.67
N ASP A 17 -11.40 -1.36 23.56
CA ASP A 17 -11.06 -2.47 22.68
C ASP A 17 -11.12 -2.05 21.21
N LEU A 18 -12.10 -1.19 20.85
CA LEU A 18 -12.21 -0.63 19.50
C LEU A 18 -11.01 0.27 19.17
N CYS A 19 -10.63 1.17 20.08
CA CYS A 19 -9.42 1.98 19.93
C CYS A 19 -8.17 1.11 19.77
N ARG A 20 -8.03 0.05 20.58
CA ARG A 20 -6.90 -0.89 20.46
C ARG A 20 -6.88 -1.61 19.12
N LYS A 21 -8.04 -2.08 18.63
CA LYS A 21 -8.18 -2.76 17.34
C LYS A 21 -7.68 -1.90 16.18
N TYR A 22 -7.96 -0.59 16.21
CA TYR A 22 -7.54 0.34 15.17
C TYR A 22 -6.19 1.04 15.47
N GLY A 23 -5.53 0.72 16.58
CA GLY A 23 -4.25 1.32 16.95
C GLY A 23 -4.34 2.81 17.37
N ILE A 24 -5.51 3.27 17.80
CA ILE A 24 -5.78 4.68 18.14
C ILE A 24 -5.75 4.87 19.66
N LYS A 25 -5.14 5.96 20.11
CA LYS A 25 -5.12 6.35 21.53
C LYS A 25 -6.30 7.29 21.86
N PRO A 26 -6.92 7.18 23.06
CA PRO A 26 -7.94 8.13 23.49
C PRO A 26 -7.37 9.55 23.62
N THR A 27 -8.19 10.55 23.34
CA THR A 27 -7.83 11.96 23.43
C THR A 27 -8.21 12.45 24.83
N GLY A 28 -7.20 12.72 25.66
CA GLY A 28 -7.40 13.10 27.06
C GLY A 28 -7.43 11.90 28.01
N ASN A 29 -8.25 11.95 29.06
CA ASN A 29 -8.24 10.96 30.14
C ASN A 29 -8.89 9.62 29.70
N PRO A 30 -8.15 8.49 29.73
CA PRO A 30 -8.68 7.16 29.40
C PRO A 30 -9.76 6.61 30.36
N GLY A 31 -10.03 7.28 31.47
CA GLY A 31 -11.16 6.95 32.35
C GLY A 31 -12.52 7.39 31.79
N TYR A 32 -12.54 8.30 30.81
CA TYR A 32 -13.78 8.86 30.29
C TYR A 32 -14.14 8.31 28.91
N LYS A 33 -15.41 7.93 28.78
CA LYS A 33 -16.02 7.48 27.52
C LYS A 33 -15.82 8.48 26.38
N VAL A 34 -16.01 9.76 26.69
CA VAL A 34 -15.92 10.87 25.73
C VAL A 34 -14.53 10.93 25.05
N SER A 35 -13.45 10.63 25.78
CA SER A 35 -12.09 10.60 25.25
C SER A 35 -11.90 9.57 24.14
N TYR A 36 -12.55 8.40 24.25
CA TYR A 36 -12.52 7.37 23.21
C TYR A 36 -13.43 7.72 22.04
N ILE A 37 -14.65 8.19 22.32
CA ILE A 37 -15.61 8.60 21.29
C ILE A 37 -14.99 9.69 20.41
N THR A 38 -14.39 10.71 21.02
CA THR A 38 -13.75 11.82 20.32
C THR A 38 -12.62 11.33 19.41
N SER A 39 -11.73 10.46 19.90
CA SER A 39 -10.68 9.86 19.06
C SER A 39 -11.22 9.04 17.90
N LEU A 40 -12.23 8.20 18.15
CA LEU A 40 -12.81 7.29 17.15
C LEU A 40 -13.60 8.04 16.07
N MET A 41 -14.16 9.19 16.40
CA MET A 41 -14.82 10.07 15.44
C MET A 41 -13.82 10.90 14.63
N ALA A 42 -12.76 11.41 15.27
CA ALA A 42 -11.86 12.39 14.65
C ALA A 42 -10.76 11.77 13.78
N PHE A 43 -10.26 10.56 14.10
CA PHE A 43 -9.11 9.98 13.40
C PHE A 43 -9.19 9.92 11.86
N PRO A 44 -10.36 9.71 11.22
CA PRO A 44 -10.47 9.61 9.77
C PRO A 44 -10.31 10.96 9.09
N GLU A 45 -10.95 11.99 9.64
CA GLU A 45 -10.79 13.37 9.17
C GLU A 45 -9.35 13.83 9.39
N LEU A 46 -8.75 13.49 10.54
CA LEU A 46 -7.34 13.76 10.82
C LEU A 46 -6.41 13.02 9.85
N ALA A 47 -6.67 11.76 9.52
CA ALA A 47 -5.86 10.99 8.58
C ALA A 47 -5.90 11.63 7.17
N ILE A 48 -7.09 11.99 6.69
CA ILE A 48 -7.24 12.67 5.38
C ILE A 48 -6.56 14.04 5.40
N LYS A 49 -6.72 14.80 6.48
CA LYS A 49 -6.07 16.11 6.65
C LYS A 49 -4.55 15.97 6.64
N GLN A 50 -4.01 14.97 7.33
CA GLN A 50 -2.56 14.70 7.37
C GLN A 50 -2.00 14.38 5.98
N THR A 51 -2.73 13.63 5.14
CA THR A 51 -2.35 13.39 3.74
C THR A 51 -2.26 14.71 2.97
N LYS A 52 -3.23 15.62 3.13
CA LYS A 52 -3.23 16.95 2.48
C LYS A 52 -2.11 17.86 2.98
N GLU A 53 -1.76 17.75 4.26
CA GLU A 53 -0.67 18.49 4.90
C GLU A 53 0.71 17.84 4.67
N ALA A 54 0.79 16.79 3.85
CA ALA A 54 2.02 16.04 3.61
C ALA A 54 2.70 15.57 4.92
N ARG A 55 1.91 15.03 5.85
CA ARG A 55 2.38 14.40 7.11
C ARG A 55 2.11 12.89 7.08
N GLY A 56 3.05 12.08 7.54
CA GLY A 56 2.93 10.62 7.50
C GLY A 56 3.13 10.09 6.08
N LEU A 57 2.15 9.35 5.56
CA LEU A 57 2.14 8.85 4.17
C LEU A 57 1.91 10.02 3.21
N LYS A 58 2.80 10.18 2.22
CA LYS A 58 2.78 11.29 1.26
C LYS A 58 2.77 10.76 -0.16
N ARG A 59 2.13 11.49 -1.07
CA ARG A 59 2.30 11.29 -2.51
C ARG A 59 3.76 11.64 -2.87
N PRO A 60 4.47 10.81 -3.66
CA PRO A 60 5.76 11.19 -4.19
C PRO A 60 5.67 12.51 -4.96
N SER A 61 6.75 13.29 -4.92
CA SER A 61 6.85 14.50 -5.74
C SER A 61 6.93 14.15 -7.22
N TRP A 62 6.60 15.12 -8.07
CA TRP A 62 6.56 14.94 -9.52
C TRP A 62 7.88 14.41 -10.10
N ASP A 63 9.03 14.92 -9.63
CA ASP A 63 10.35 14.44 -10.06
C ASP A 63 10.55 12.95 -9.78
N LYS A 64 10.00 12.44 -8.67
CA LYS A 64 10.10 11.00 -8.33
C LYS A 64 9.17 10.16 -9.20
N LEU A 65 8.01 10.68 -9.58
CA LEU A 65 7.12 10.01 -10.54
C LEU A 65 7.75 9.97 -11.94
N GLN A 66 8.40 11.05 -12.36
CA GLN A 66 9.12 11.09 -13.63
C GLN A 66 10.23 10.05 -13.68
N VAL A 67 11.06 9.97 -12.63
CA VAL A 67 12.12 8.95 -12.53
C VAL A 67 11.54 7.53 -12.59
N MET A 68 10.39 7.26 -11.99
CA MET A 68 9.72 5.96 -12.12
C MET A 68 9.32 5.66 -13.57
N GLY A 69 8.80 6.65 -14.30
CA GLY A 69 8.49 6.53 -15.72
C GLY A 69 9.73 6.25 -16.57
N GLU A 70 10.81 7.01 -16.34
CA GLU A 70 12.10 6.82 -17.03
C GLU A 70 12.66 5.41 -16.77
N CYS A 71 12.61 4.92 -15.53
CA CYS A 71 12.98 3.54 -15.21
C CYS A 71 12.11 2.53 -15.98
N LEU A 72 10.80 2.76 -16.06
CA LEU A 72 9.89 1.85 -16.76
C LEU A 72 10.18 1.78 -18.26
N ASP A 73 10.50 2.94 -18.86
CA ASP A 73 10.89 3.06 -20.26
C ASP A 73 12.23 2.36 -20.52
N GLU A 74 13.22 2.52 -19.63
CA GLU A 74 14.52 1.85 -19.69
C GLU A 74 14.40 0.33 -19.66
N MET A 75 13.43 -0.21 -18.92
CA MET A 75 13.17 -1.66 -18.87
C MET A 75 12.63 -2.24 -20.19
N GLY A 76 12.13 -1.41 -21.12
CA GLY A 76 11.65 -1.84 -22.43
C GLY A 76 10.51 -2.86 -22.39
N THR A 77 10.24 -3.51 -23.52
CA THR A 77 9.24 -4.58 -23.63
C THR A 77 9.91 -5.92 -23.89
N PRO A 78 9.45 -7.02 -23.26
CA PRO A 78 9.99 -8.34 -23.56
C PRO A 78 9.87 -8.66 -25.05
N THR A 79 10.91 -9.27 -25.63
CA THR A 79 10.81 -9.86 -26.97
C THR A 79 9.85 -11.05 -26.98
N ASP A 80 9.54 -11.60 -28.15
CA ASP A 80 8.69 -12.78 -28.26
C ASP A 80 9.30 -13.99 -27.54
N GLU A 81 10.62 -14.20 -27.63
CA GLU A 81 11.33 -15.28 -26.95
C GLU A 81 11.34 -15.09 -25.44
N GLN A 82 11.60 -13.87 -24.97
CA GLN A 82 11.53 -13.55 -23.54
C GLN A 82 10.11 -13.77 -23.00
N SER A 83 9.09 -13.33 -23.75
CA SER A 83 7.69 -13.54 -23.41
C SER A 83 7.34 -15.03 -23.32
N ALA A 84 7.79 -15.84 -24.28
CA ALA A 84 7.59 -17.28 -24.27
C ALA A 84 8.27 -17.94 -23.06
N LEU A 85 9.52 -17.56 -22.77
CA LEU A 85 10.27 -18.09 -21.63
C LEU A 85 9.62 -17.67 -20.29
N ILE A 86 9.18 -16.42 -20.16
CA ILE A 86 8.45 -15.94 -18.97
C ILE A 86 7.19 -16.77 -18.74
N LYS A 87 6.36 -16.99 -19.78
CA LYS A 87 5.14 -17.81 -19.69
C LYS A 87 5.46 -19.23 -19.26
N ALA A 88 6.44 -19.87 -19.89
CA ALA A 88 6.89 -21.21 -19.51
C ALA A 88 7.37 -21.26 -18.05
N THR A 89 8.08 -20.22 -17.59
CA THR A 89 8.54 -20.12 -16.20
C THR A 89 7.37 -19.98 -15.23
N MET A 90 6.34 -19.19 -15.57
CA MET A 90 5.12 -19.05 -14.77
C MET A 90 4.31 -20.35 -14.70
N GLU A 91 4.38 -21.20 -15.73
CA GLU A 91 3.83 -22.57 -15.73
C GLU A 91 4.68 -23.57 -14.91
N GLY A 92 5.79 -23.12 -14.30
CA GLY A 92 6.68 -23.95 -13.50
C GLY A 92 7.75 -24.72 -14.29
N LYS A 93 7.87 -24.49 -15.61
CA LYS A 93 8.92 -25.11 -16.42
C LYS A 93 10.25 -24.44 -16.10
N LYS A 94 11.28 -25.23 -15.79
CA LYS A 94 12.62 -24.73 -15.45
C LYS A 94 13.66 -25.29 -16.39
N LEU A 95 14.53 -24.42 -16.88
CA LEU A 95 15.74 -24.81 -17.59
C LEU A 95 16.68 -25.59 -16.65
N PRO A 96 17.56 -26.44 -17.21
CA PRO A 96 18.68 -26.99 -16.46
C PRO A 96 19.69 -25.89 -16.09
N TYR A 97 20.56 -26.18 -15.13
CA TYR A 97 21.70 -25.31 -14.84
C TYR A 97 22.71 -25.35 -16.00
N PRO A 98 23.42 -24.23 -16.27
CA PRO A 98 23.42 -22.97 -15.52
C PRO A 98 22.25 -22.01 -15.86
N ASN A 99 21.59 -22.20 -17.00
CA ASN A 99 20.62 -21.25 -17.59
C ASN A 99 19.37 -20.99 -16.74
N ARG A 100 19.09 -21.84 -15.74
CA ARG A 100 18.01 -21.60 -14.77
C ARG A 100 18.17 -20.26 -14.04
N PHE A 101 19.40 -19.85 -13.76
CA PHE A 101 19.64 -18.57 -13.07
C PHE A 101 19.13 -17.40 -13.92
N ASP A 102 19.51 -17.36 -15.19
CA ASP A 102 19.10 -16.29 -16.12
C ASP A 102 17.60 -16.33 -16.40
N GLN A 103 17.00 -17.52 -16.46
CA GLN A 103 15.54 -17.67 -16.57
C GLN A 103 14.80 -17.03 -15.39
N GLU A 104 15.21 -17.33 -14.16
CA GLU A 104 14.58 -16.78 -12.96
C GLU A 104 14.86 -15.27 -12.84
N MET A 105 16.04 -14.81 -13.28
CA MET A 105 16.36 -13.38 -13.38
C MET A 105 15.44 -12.66 -14.36
N LEU A 106 15.22 -13.21 -15.56
CA LEU A 106 14.30 -12.65 -16.55
C LEU A 106 12.88 -12.52 -15.97
N LEU A 107 12.40 -13.55 -15.29
CA LEU A 107 11.09 -13.50 -14.63
C LEU A 107 11.04 -12.44 -13.52
N ALA A 108 12.10 -12.29 -12.74
CA ALA A 108 12.19 -11.28 -11.68
C ALA A 108 12.14 -9.85 -12.24
N ILE A 109 12.91 -9.58 -13.30
CA ILE A 109 12.90 -8.28 -14.01
C ILE A 109 11.50 -7.98 -14.54
N TYR A 110 10.86 -8.94 -15.21
CA TYR A 110 9.51 -8.76 -15.73
C TYR A 110 8.49 -8.45 -14.62
N LYS A 111 8.55 -9.16 -13.49
CA LYS A 111 7.68 -8.87 -12.33
C LYS A 111 7.94 -7.48 -11.74
N ALA A 112 9.20 -7.07 -11.65
CA ALA A 112 9.55 -5.73 -11.19
C ALA A 112 8.95 -4.66 -12.11
N LYS A 113 9.00 -4.87 -13.44
CA LYS A 113 8.37 -3.99 -14.43
C LYS A 113 6.86 -3.85 -14.18
N LEU A 114 6.15 -4.98 -14.07
CA LEU A 114 4.71 -4.98 -13.81
C LEU A 114 4.34 -4.28 -12.50
N HIS A 115 5.12 -4.45 -11.44
CA HIS A 115 4.89 -3.76 -10.18
C HIS A 115 5.17 -2.26 -10.29
N LEU A 116 6.15 -1.85 -11.08
CA LEU A 116 6.43 -0.44 -11.33
C LEU A 116 5.28 0.22 -12.12
N GLU A 117 4.76 -0.45 -13.16
CA GLU A 117 3.56 -0.02 -13.89
C GLU A 117 2.37 0.18 -12.94
N GLN A 118 2.10 -0.82 -12.10
CA GLN A 118 1.02 -0.75 -11.10
C GLN A 118 1.19 0.43 -10.13
N VAL A 119 2.42 0.70 -9.67
CA VAL A 119 2.71 1.83 -8.79
C VAL A 119 2.43 3.15 -9.51
N ILE A 120 2.88 3.30 -10.75
CA ILE A 120 2.66 4.51 -11.55
C ILE A 120 1.17 4.75 -11.77
N ASP A 121 0.42 3.72 -12.15
CA ASP A 121 -1.03 3.81 -12.36
C ASP A 121 -1.79 4.22 -11.09
N LEU A 122 -1.45 3.61 -9.94
CA LEU A 122 -2.05 3.95 -8.65
C LEU A 122 -1.73 5.39 -8.22
N LEU A 123 -0.55 5.89 -8.59
CA LEU A 123 -0.10 7.24 -8.25
C LEU A 123 -0.53 8.30 -9.26
N HIS A 124 -1.11 7.95 -10.41
CA HIS A 124 -1.70 8.88 -11.38
C HIS A 124 -3.20 9.10 -11.18
N GLN A 125 -3.86 8.31 -10.33
CA GLN A 125 -5.23 8.55 -9.85
C GLN A 125 -5.34 9.80 -8.97
#